data_AF-C4VB96-F1
#
_entry.id   AF-C4VB96-F1
#
_cell.length_a   1.000
_cell.length_b   1.000
_cell.length_c   1.000
_cell.angle_alpha   90.00
_cell.angle_beta   90.00
_cell.angle_gamma   90.00
#
_symmetry.space_group_name_H-M   'P 1'
#
loop_
_entity.id
_entity.type
_entity.pdbx_description
1 polymer ?
#
loop_
_entity_poly.entity_id
_entity_poly.type
_entity_poly.pdbx_seq_one_letter_code
_entity_poly.pdbx_strand_id
1 'polypeptide(L)'
;MRNAEIAAGTSVGAAAIMLGKGTEEKNVVIDEDQNEEHTVSADANRDISLTQDEKNNIKTRSPSFTPQKIPTHALDQDSEILKEREDDNVEAEGHMWKRRKIFACFWHEKYFLLTKEGILKYHKANGTKKSKGNWDLKKINRVHEMFMGGQNHPFRLALMGDEENFLFGFDDSDSREYWFIKLSKYTNQDN
;
A
#
# COMPACT_ATOMS: atom_id res chain seq x y z
N MET A 1 -62.20 13.88 -14.05
CA MET A 1 -62.33 15.23 -13.46
C MET A 1 -63.05 15.10 -12.12
N ARG A 2 -62.56 15.84 -11.11
CA ARG A 2 -63.16 16.13 -9.78
C ARG A 2 -62.92 15.12 -8.65
N ASN A 3 -61.73 15.26 -8.06
CA ASN A 3 -61.43 15.62 -6.66
C ASN A 3 -62.46 15.27 -5.56
N ALA A 4 -61.93 14.67 -4.49
CA ALA A 4 -62.43 14.83 -3.13
C ALA A 4 -61.23 15.00 -2.17
N GLU A 5 -61.08 16.19 -1.60
CA GLU A 5 -60.40 16.43 -0.33
C GLU A 5 -61.35 16.03 0.80
N ILE A 6 -60.88 15.43 1.91
CA ILE A 6 -61.30 15.80 3.29
C ILE A 6 -60.12 15.60 4.26
N ALA A 7 -60.07 16.54 5.20
CA ALA A 7 -59.10 16.90 6.21
C ALA A 7 -58.89 15.94 7.40
N ALA A 8 -57.71 16.12 7.99
CA ALA A 8 -57.34 16.20 9.42
C ALA A 8 -58.25 15.60 10.51
N GLY A 9 -57.62 14.83 11.41
CA GLY A 9 -58.14 14.49 12.74
C GLY A 9 -56.98 14.22 13.72
N THR A 10 -56.93 15.01 14.77
CA THR A 10 -55.86 15.17 15.77
C THR A 10 -56.02 14.23 16.97
N SER A 11 -54.88 13.76 17.54
CA SER A 11 -54.64 13.50 18.98
C SER A 11 -55.38 12.29 19.62
N VAL A 12 -54.97 11.53 20.65
CA VAL A 12 -53.86 11.45 21.64
C VAL A 12 -53.82 9.95 22.08
N GLY A 13 -52.69 9.38 22.50
CA GLY A 13 -52.74 8.19 23.36
C GLY A 13 -51.46 7.39 23.47
N ALA A 14 -50.76 7.54 24.59
CA ALA A 14 -49.43 7.03 24.86
C ALA A 14 -49.34 5.50 25.05
N ALA A 15 -48.21 4.93 24.64
CA ALA A 15 -47.62 3.76 25.30
C ALA A 15 -46.10 3.96 25.38
N ALA A 16 -45.62 4.15 26.60
CA ALA A 16 -44.21 4.30 26.93
C ALA A 16 -43.46 2.97 26.72
N ILE A 17 -42.31 3.04 26.06
CA ILE A 17 -41.26 2.02 26.18
C ILE A 17 -39.99 2.78 26.58
N MET A 18 -39.72 2.78 27.88
CA MET A 18 -38.41 3.10 28.44
C MET A 18 -37.61 1.80 28.51
N LEU A 19 -36.43 1.74 27.89
CA LEU A 19 -35.25 0.99 28.36
C LEU A 19 -34.10 1.04 27.32
N GLY A 20 -32.96 1.63 27.70
CA GLY A 20 -31.65 1.16 27.20
C GLY A 20 -30.68 2.19 26.61
N LYS A 21 -29.94 2.88 27.50
CA LYS A 21 -28.55 3.40 27.39
C LYS A 21 -28.05 3.86 26.00
N GLY A 22 -27.86 5.18 25.87
CA GLY A 22 -27.21 5.83 24.74
C GLY A 22 -25.73 5.49 24.61
N THR A 23 -25.34 5.13 23.38
CA THR A 23 -24.00 5.32 22.84
C THR A 23 -23.98 6.69 22.16
N GLU A 24 -23.22 7.63 22.73
CA GLU A 24 -22.87 8.87 22.03
C GLU A 24 -21.98 8.54 20.83
N GLU A 25 -22.52 8.70 19.62
CA GLU A 25 -21.70 8.80 18.42
C GLU A 25 -20.93 10.13 18.48
N LYS A 26 -19.63 10.06 18.81
CA LYS A 26 -18.73 11.20 18.65
C LYS A 26 -18.46 11.41 17.16
N ASN A 27 -19.31 12.19 16.50
CA ASN A 27 -18.98 12.74 15.19
C ASN A 27 -17.86 13.77 15.35
N VAL A 28 -16.68 13.44 14.81
CA VAL A 28 -15.58 14.40 14.68
C VAL A 28 -15.94 15.33 13.54
N VAL A 29 -16.33 16.56 13.87
CA VAL A 29 -16.45 17.65 12.90
C VAL A 29 -15.06 18.24 12.74
N ILE A 30 -14.47 18.07 11.56
CA ILE A 30 -13.18 18.69 11.21
C ILE A 30 -13.51 20.07 10.68
N ASP A 31 -13.07 21.10 11.40
CA ASP A 31 -13.18 22.49 10.99
C ASP A 31 -12.03 22.81 10.02
N GLU A 32 -12.34 22.88 8.73
CA GLU A 32 -11.36 23.12 7.67
C GLU A 32 -10.71 24.52 7.77
N ASP A 33 -11.37 25.47 8.44
CA ASP A 33 -10.88 26.85 8.59
C ASP A 33 -9.74 26.97 9.63
N GLN A 34 -9.46 25.92 10.40
CA GLN A 34 -8.35 25.88 11.37
C GLN A 34 -7.11 25.13 10.87
N ASN A 35 -7.10 24.72 9.60
CA ASN A 35 -5.96 24.03 9.00
C ASN A 35 -4.92 25.05 8.47
N GLU A 36 -3.97 25.45 9.32
CA GLU A 36 -2.84 26.27 8.88
C GLU A 36 -1.77 25.42 8.17
N GLU A 37 -1.55 25.69 6.88
CA GLU A 37 -0.51 25.04 6.08
C GLU A 37 0.87 25.61 6.44
N HIS A 38 1.72 24.79 7.08
CA HIS A 38 3.10 25.16 7.35
C HIS A 38 4.02 24.72 6.20
N THR A 39 4.67 25.69 5.56
CA THR A 39 5.68 25.44 4.53
C THR A 39 6.96 24.94 5.20
N VAL A 40 7.19 23.63 5.16
CA VAL A 40 8.47 23.04 5.59
C VAL A 40 9.50 23.21 4.47
N SER A 41 10.58 23.95 4.76
CA SER A 41 11.71 24.11 3.85
C SER A 41 12.41 22.75 3.62
N ALA A 42 12.71 22.45 2.35
CA ALA A 42 13.49 21.26 1.99
C ALA A 42 14.93 21.44 2.48
N ASP A 43 15.31 20.66 3.50
CA ASP A 43 16.67 20.64 4.03
C ASP A 43 17.63 19.97 3.02
N ALA A 44 18.52 20.77 2.43
CA ALA A 44 19.45 20.36 1.38
C ALA A 44 20.49 19.31 1.84
N ASN A 45 20.60 19.06 3.15
CA ASN A 45 21.51 18.05 3.73
C ASN A 45 20.90 16.65 3.88
N ARG A 46 19.72 16.39 3.29
CA ARG A 46 19.09 15.05 3.27
C ARG A 46 19.33 14.26 1.98
N ASP A 47 20.33 14.60 1.18
CA ASP A 47 20.73 13.75 0.06
C ASP A 47 21.61 12.60 0.57
N ILE A 48 20.99 11.46 0.88
CA ILE A 48 21.70 10.24 1.24
C ILE A 48 22.15 9.59 -0.07
N SER A 49 23.29 10.06 -0.59
CA SER A 49 23.96 9.41 -1.72
C SER A 49 24.49 8.04 -1.27
N LEU A 50 24.09 6.98 -1.98
CA LEU A 50 24.64 5.64 -1.78
C LEU A 50 26.13 5.65 -2.12
N THR A 51 26.94 5.08 -1.24
CA THR A 51 28.37 4.91 -1.49
C THR A 51 28.60 3.84 -2.57
N GLN A 52 29.68 3.94 -3.34
CA GLN A 52 30.02 2.95 -4.38
C GLN A 52 30.19 1.53 -3.80
N ASP A 53 30.52 1.40 -2.51
CA ASP A 53 30.65 0.13 -1.80
C ASP A 53 29.30 -0.55 -1.57
N GLU A 54 28.23 0.21 -1.31
CA GLU A 54 26.87 -0.32 -1.17
C GLU A 54 26.36 -0.87 -2.52
N LYS A 55 26.66 -0.19 -3.62
CA LYS A 55 26.28 -0.63 -4.98
C LYS A 55 26.93 -1.94 -5.40
N ASN A 56 28.20 -2.14 -5.06
CA ASN A 56 28.92 -3.38 -5.39
C ASN A 56 28.46 -4.57 -4.53
N ASN A 57 28.02 -4.32 -3.28
CA ASN A 57 27.58 -5.37 -2.36
C ASN A 57 26.23 -6.00 -2.78
N ILE A 58 25.31 -5.22 -3.38
CA ILE A 58 23.98 -5.69 -3.82
C ILE A 58 24.10 -6.85 -4.82
N LYS A 59 25.07 -6.82 -5.75
CA LYS A 59 25.26 -7.86 -6.77
C LYS A 59 25.62 -9.24 -6.19
N THR A 60 26.12 -9.30 -4.96
CA THR A 60 26.49 -10.54 -4.27
C THR A 60 25.48 -11.01 -3.24
N ARG A 61 24.42 -10.24 -2.96
CA ARG A 61 23.40 -10.63 -2.00
C ARG A 61 22.41 -11.61 -2.65
N SER A 62 22.22 -12.75 -2.00
CA SER A 62 21.15 -13.69 -2.33
C SER A 62 20.20 -13.77 -1.14
N PRO A 63 18.87 -13.70 -1.37
CA PRO A 63 17.94 -13.78 -0.27
C PRO A 63 17.91 -15.22 0.26
N SER A 64 18.15 -15.39 1.57
CA SER A 64 17.96 -16.65 2.29
C SER A 64 16.48 -16.93 2.60
N PHE A 65 15.63 -15.91 2.46
CA PHE A 65 14.21 -15.92 2.75
C PHE A 65 13.38 -15.89 1.47
N THR A 66 12.21 -16.54 1.49
CA THR A 66 11.19 -16.42 0.44
C THR A 66 9.84 -16.15 1.09
N PRO A 67 9.15 -15.04 0.76
CA PRO A 67 7.85 -14.74 1.31
C PRO A 67 6.82 -15.84 1.04
N GLN A 68 5.85 -15.95 1.95
CA GLN A 68 4.74 -16.88 1.78
C GLN A 68 3.89 -16.48 0.57
N LYS A 69 3.69 -17.43 -0.34
CA LYS A 69 2.84 -17.27 -1.52
C LYS A 69 1.40 -17.59 -1.19
N ILE A 70 0.46 -16.88 -1.83
CA ILE A 70 -0.95 -17.30 -1.80
C ILE A 70 -1.06 -18.63 -2.57
N PRO A 71 -1.59 -19.71 -1.95
CA PRO A 71 -1.74 -20.99 -2.62
C PRO A 71 -2.65 -20.91 -3.84
N THR A 72 -2.34 -21.66 -4.90
CA THR A 72 -3.13 -21.71 -6.15
C THR A 72 -4.61 -22.00 -5.91
N HIS A 73 -4.93 -22.91 -4.98
CA HIS A 73 -6.32 -23.27 -4.66
C HIS A 73 -7.10 -22.16 -3.95
N ALA A 74 -6.41 -21.15 -3.39
CA ALA A 74 -7.03 -20.01 -2.72
C ALA A 74 -7.23 -18.81 -3.67
N LEU A 75 -6.79 -18.93 -4.93
CA LEU A 75 -6.94 -17.90 -5.95
C LEU A 75 -8.13 -18.20 -6.85
N ASP A 76 -8.78 -17.14 -7.34
CA ASP A 76 -9.80 -17.25 -8.37
C ASP A 76 -9.16 -17.82 -9.66
N GLN A 77 -9.84 -18.75 -10.34
CA GLN A 77 -9.33 -19.43 -11.56
C GLN A 77 -8.92 -18.46 -12.68
N ASP A 78 -9.52 -17.28 -12.73
CA ASP A 78 -9.25 -16.25 -13.73
C ASP A 78 -8.43 -15.07 -13.19
N SER A 79 -7.84 -15.23 -12.00
CA SER A 79 -6.97 -14.23 -11.39
C SER A 79 -5.71 -13.98 -12.21
N GLU A 80 -5.28 -12.73 -12.24
CA GLU A 80 -4.04 -12.38 -12.97
C GLU A 80 -2.80 -13.00 -12.29
N ILE A 81 -2.83 -13.25 -10.98
CA ILE A 81 -1.73 -13.95 -10.28
C ILE A 81 -1.54 -15.36 -10.86
N LEU A 82 -2.63 -16.11 -11.08
CA LEU A 82 -2.52 -17.45 -11.67
C LEU A 82 -1.97 -17.40 -13.09
N LYS A 83 -2.47 -16.48 -13.92
CA LYS A 83 -2.00 -16.30 -15.30
C LYS A 83 -0.50 -16.04 -15.36
N GLU A 84 -0.02 -15.07 -14.57
CA GLU A 84 1.42 -14.73 -14.55
C GLU A 84 2.29 -15.90 -14.05
N ARG A 85 1.76 -16.74 -13.14
CA ARG A 85 2.46 -17.96 -12.68
C ARG A 85 2.47 -19.05 -13.74
N GLU A 86 1.35 -19.27 -14.44
CA GLU A 86 1.22 -20.27 -15.51
C GLU A 86 2.08 -19.91 -16.73
N ASP A 87 2.20 -18.62 -17.03
CA ASP A 87 3.05 -18.07 -18.10
C ASP A 87 4.55 -18.03 -17.70
N ASP A 88 4.91 -18.49 -16.49
CA ASP A 88 6.26 -18.40 -15.91
C ASP A 88 6.83 -16.96 -16.00
N ASN A 89 5.99 -15.96 -15.76
CA ASN A 89 6.40 -14.55 -15.81
C ASN A 89 6.69 -13.95 -14.43
N VAL A 90 6.48 -14.70 -13.34
CA VAL A 90 6.72 -14.21 -11.97
C VAL A 90 8.21 -14.32 -11.61
N GLU A 91 8.83 -13.19 -11.28
CA GLU A 91 10.19 -13.13 -10.70
C GLU A 91 10.14 -13.15 -9.17
N ALA A 92 9.19 -12.41 -8.59
CA ALA A 92 8.99 -12.34 -7.15
C ALA A 92 7.53 -12.05 -6.81
N GLU A 93 7.06 -12.59 -5.69
CA GLU A 93 5.72 -12.32 -5.18
C GLU A 93 5.69 -12.41 -3.66
N GLY A 94 4.70 -11.76 -3.03
CA GLY A 94 4.55 -11.74 -1.58
C GLY A 94 3.83 -10.51 -1.06
N HIS A 95 3.53 -10.51 0.24
CA HIS A 95 2.88 -9.38 0.91
C HIS A 95 3.85 -8.24 1.19
N MET A 96 3.38 -7.01 0.97
CA MET A 96 4.08 -5.79 1.41
C MET A 96 3.06 -4.76 1.90
N TRP A 97 3.49 -3.90 2.83
CA TRP A 97 2.68 -2.76 3.26
C TRP A 97 2.91 -1.58 2.35
N LYS A 98 1.84 -1.06 1.75
CA LYS A 98 1.88 0.12 0.87
C LYS A 98 1.27 1.33 1.57
N ARG A 99 1.98 2.46 1.58
CA ARG A 99 1.42 3.74 2.06
C ARG A 99 0.47 4.37 1.03
N ARG A 100 -0.63 4.98 1.49
CA ARG A 100 -1.52 5.78 0.62
C ARG A 100 -0.93 7.17 0.36
N LYS A 101 -1.23 7.73 -0.82
CA LYS A 101 -0.83 9.10 -1.20
C LYS A 101 -1.64 10.17 -0.43
N ILE A 102 -2.94 9.95 -0.18
CA ILE A 102 -3.88 10.96 0.37
C ILE A 102 -4.02 10.87 1.91
N PHE A 103 -3.64 9.76 2.54
CA PHE A 103 -3.59 9.64 4.00
C PHE A 103 -2.31 8.89 4.42
N ALA A 104 -1.26 9.66 4.72
CA ALA A 104 0.09 9.14 4.92
C ALA A 104 0.25 8.22 6.15
N CYS A 105 -0.68 8.24 7.11
CA CYS A 105 -0.62 7.39 8.30
C CYS A 105 -1.17 5.97 8.07
N PHE A 106 -1.88 5.70 6.96
CA PHE A 106 -2.49 4.40 6.71
C PHE A 106 -1.66 3.53 5.79
N TRP A 107 -1.16 2.44 6.36
CA TRP A 107 -0.53 1.34 5.64
C TRP A 107 -1.57 0.32 5.25
N HIS A 108 -1.47 -0.17 4.02
CA HIS A 108 -2.34 -1.23 3.52
C HIS A 108 -1.50 -2.40 3.08
N GLU A 109 -1.78 -3.55 3.67
CA GLU A 109 -1.26 -4.80 3.16
C GLU A 109 -1.84 -5.07 1.77
N LYS A 110 -0.95 -5.44 0.86
CA LYS A 110 -1.24 -5.81 -0.51
C LYS A 110 -0.36 -6.99 -0.89
N TYR A 111 -0.86 -7.81 -1.81
CA TYR A 111 -0.07 -8.88 -2.40
C TYR A 111 0.56 -8.36 -3.68
N PHE A 112 1.89 -8.35 -3.75
CA PHE A 112 2.62 -7.83 -4.88
C PHE A 112 3.15 -8.95 -5.75
N LEU A 113 3.28 -8.63 -7.04
CA LEU A 113 3.84 -9.50 -8.06
C LEU A 113 4.77 -8.66 -8.92
N LEU A 114 6.03 -9.07 -8.97
CA LEU A 114 7.06 -8.53 -9.84
C LEU A 114 7.26 -9.50 -11.01
N THR A 115 7.06 -9.00 -12.21
CA THR A 115 7.28 -9.79 -13.42
C THR A 115 8.76 -9.85 -13.80
N LYS A 116 9.14 -10.83 -14.62
CA LYS A 116 10.50 -10.95 -15.21
C LYS A 116 10.85 -9.78 -16.13
N GLU A 117 9.85 -9.01 -16.57
CA GLU A 117 10.05 -7.81 -17.39
C GLU A 117 10.38 -6.55 -16.55
N GLY A 118 10.28 -6.65 -15.23
CA GLY A 118 10.48 -5.53 -14.30
C GLY A 118 9.22 -4.72 -14.01
N ILE A 119 8.03 -5.30 -14.23
CA ILE A 119 6.77 -4.64 -13.91
C ILE A 119 6.29 -5.05 -12.53
N LEU A 120 6.09 -4.08 -11.65
CA LEU A 120 5.53 -4.27 -10.32
C LEU A 120 4.02 -4.01 -10.31
N LYS A 121 3.25 -5.05 -10.01
CA LYS A 121 1.80 -5.04 -9.87
C LYS A 121 1.41 -5.39 -8.43
N TYR A 122 0.20 -5.04 -8.02
CA TYR A 122 -0.33 -5.40 -6.71
C TYR A 122 -1.81 -5.74 -6.74
N HIS A 123 -2.21 -6.60 -5.82
CA HIS A 123 -3.58 -7.06 -5.61
C HIS A 123 -4.04 -6.69 -4.20
N LYS A 124 -5.30 -6.97 -3.86
CA LYS A 124 -5.69 -7.04 -2.44
C LYS A 124 -4.86 -8.14 -1.75
N ALA A 125 -4.75 -8.07 -0.42
CA ALA A 125 -3.91 -8.99 0.36
C ALA A 125 -4.28 -10.48 0.17
N ASN A 126 -5.54 -10.77 -0.16
CA ASN A 126 -6.02 -12.12 -0.47
C ASN A 126 -5.87 -12.51 -1.96
N GLY A 127 -5.21 -11.69 -2.78
CA GLY A 127 -4.94 -12.03 -4.18
C GLY A 127 -6.14 -11.92 -5.13
N THR A 128 -7.15 -11.09 -4.82
CA THR A 128 -8.34 -10.93 -5.68
C THR A 128 -8.00 -10.76 -7.16
N LYS A 129 -8.86 -11.32 -8.02
CA LYS A 129 -8.77 -11.38 -9.49
C LYS A 129 -7.98 -10.28 -10.19
N LYS A 130 -8.36 -9.00 -9.99
CA LYS A 130 -7.81 -7.87 -10.74
C LYS A 130 -6.57 -7.29 -10.08
N SER A 131 -5.51 -7.12 -10.85
CA SER A 131 -4.35 -6.35 -10.40
C SER A 131 -4.66 -4.85 -10.42
N LYS A 132 -3.86 -4.11 -9.66
CA LYS A 132 -3.72 -2.66 -9.71
C LYS A 132 -2.24 -2.36 -9.78
N GLY A 133 -1.92 -1.13 -10.20
CA GLY A 133 -0.55 -0.77 -10.48
C GLY A 133 -0.07 -1.44 -11.77
N ASN A 134 0.90 -0.81 -12.40
CA ASN A 134 1.61 -1.31 -13.57
C ASN A 134 2.91 -0.53 -13.65
N TRP A 135 3.70 -0.62 -12.58
CA TRP A 135 4.86 0.26 -12.41
C TRP A 135 6.07 -0.38 -13.05
N ASP A 136 6.58 0.27 -14.08
CA ASP A 136 7.83 -0.12 -14.71
C ASP A 136 9.00 0.30 -13.81
N LEU A 137 9.66 -0.67 -13.19
CA LEU A 137 10.78 -0.42 -12.28
C LEU A 137 12.02 0.13 -13.00
N LYS A 138 12.07 0.05 -14.34
CA LYS A 138 13.12 0.71 -15.12
C LYS A 138 13.04 2.23 -15.04
N LYS A 139 11.90 2.79 -14.64
CA LYS A 139 11.74 4.23 -14.37
C LYS A 139 12.18 4.65 -12.96
N ILE A 140 12.57 3.67 -12.13
CA ILE A 140 13.07 3.93 -10.78
C ILE A 140 14.58 4.07 -10.84
N ASN A 141 15.04 5.20 -10.33
CA ASN A 141 16.44 5.59 -10.34
C ASN A 141 17.16 5.06 -9.10
N ARG A 142 16.48 4.99 -7.96
CA ARG A 142 17.09 4.55 -6.69
C ARG A 142 16.14 3.70 -5.86
N VAL A 143 16.72 2.76 -5.12
CA VAL A 143 16.03 1.97 -4.08
C VAL A 143 16.81 2.16 -2.79
N HIS A 144 16.13 2.62 -1.73
CA HIS A 144 16.75 2.88 -0.43
C HIS A 144 16.11 2.03 0.66
N GLU A 145 16.96 1.35 1.42
CA GLU A 145 16.58 0.67 2.65
C GLU A 145 16.52 1.67 3.80
N MET A 146 15.50 1.55 4.64
CA MET A 146 15.35 2.37 5.84
C MET A 146 14.90 1.52 7.02
N PHE A 147 15.31 1.92 8.21
CA PHE A 147 14.82 1.37 9.47
C PHE A 147 14.28 2.49 10.36
N MET A 148 13.02 2.36 10.77
CA MET A 148 12.27 3.39 11.48
C MET A 148 12.08 3.08 12.97
N GLY A 149 12.81 2.10 13.52
CA GLY A 149 12.77 1.78 14.95
C GLY A 149 11.39 1.29 15.42
N GLY A 150 10.81 1.95 16.43
CA GLY A 150 9.54 1.54 17.04
C GLY A 150 8.27 1.92 16.26
N GLN A 151 8.37 2.26 14.98
CA GLN A 151 7.20 2.57 14.15
C GLN A 151 6.55 1.31 13.58
N ASN A 152 5.26 1.40 13.23
CA ASN A 152 4.59 0.37 12.44
C ASN A 152 5.33 0.17 11.10
N HIS A 153 5.54 -1.10 10.75
CA HIS A 153 6.31 -1.55 9.60
C HIS A 153 7.69 -0.84 9.55
N PRO A 154 8.57 -1.19 10.51
CA PRO A 154 9.78 -0.42 10.78
C PRO A 154 10.83 -0.60 9.69
N PHE A 155 10.82 -1.73 8.99
CA PHE A 155 11.69 -1.98 7.86
C PHE A 155 11.02 -1.42 6.61
N ARG A 156 11.67 -0.49 5.89
CA ARG A 156 11.05 0.19 4.76
C ARG A 156 11.94 0.19 3.52
N LEU A 157 11.28 0.25 2.37
CA LEU A 157 11.91 0.49 1.07
C LEU A 157 11.30 1.73 0.42
N ALA A 158 12.13 2.71 0.11
CA ALA A 158 11.77 3.83 -0.75
C ALA A 158 12.28 3.57 -2.17
N LEU A 159 11.39 3.59 -3.14
CA LEU A 159 11.74 3.57 -4.56
C LEU A 159 11.55 4.99 -5.09
N MET A 160 12.62 5.56 -5.60
CA MET A 160 12.66 6.93 -6.09
C MET A 160 12.82 6.95 -7.59
N GLY A 161 11.83 7.52 -8.29
CA GLY A 161 11.85 7.78 -9.72
C GLY A 161 11.48 9.23 -10.00
N ASP A 162 11.72 9.68 -11.22
CA ASP A 162 11.46 11.08 -11.60
C ASP A 162 9.96 11.42 -11.60
N GLU A 163 9.12 10.45 -11.98
CA GLU A 163 7.66 10.62 -12.05
C GLU A 163 6.95 10.13 -10.79
N GLU A 164 7.42 9.04 -10.20
CA GLU A 164 6.75 8.37 -9.10
C GLU A 164 7.72 7.91 -8.01
N ASN A 165 7.33 8.17 -6.77
CA ASN A 165 8.01 7.69 -5.57
C ASN A 165 7.10 6.70 -4.83
N PHE A 166 7.65 5.58 -4.43
CA PHE A 166 6.95 4.56 -3.64
C PHE A 166 7.61 4.38 -2.28
N LEU A 167 6.76 4.15 -1.28
CA LEU A 167 7.21 3.77 0.04
C LEU A 167 6.49 2.49 0.46
N PHE A 168 7.28 1.46 0.69
CA PHE A 168 6.85 0.15 1.17
C PHE A 168 7.36 -0.10 2.60
N GLY A 169 6.60 -0.87 3.36
CA GLY A 169 6.90 -1.27 4.72
C GLY A 169 6.84 -2.79 4.89
N PHE A 170 7.62 -3.26 5.85
CA PHE A 170 7.79 -4.67 6.23
C PHE A 170 7.92 -4.75 7.75
N ASP A 171 7.45 -5.86 8.31
CA ASP A 171 7.49 -6.13 9.75
C ASP A 171 8.81 -6.78 10.18
N ASP A 172 9.54 -7.39 9.24
CA ASP A 172 10.82 -8.05 9.45
C ASP A 172 11.88 -7.62 8.41
N SER A 173 13.15 -7.79 8.77
CA SER A 173 14.29 -7.43 7.91
C SER A 173 14.42 -8.33 6.69
N ASP A 174 14.05 -9.61 6.81
CA ASP A 174 14.32 -10.61 5.78
C ASP A 174 13.38 -10.43 4.59
N SER A 175 12.12 -10.11 4.85
CA SER A 175 11.14 -9.68 3.86
C SER A 175 11.59 -8.40 3.15
N ARG A 176 12.10 -7.42 3.89
CA ARG A 176 12.64 -6.18 3.29
C ARG A 176 13.81 -6.49 2.37
N GLU A 177 14.78 -7.29 2.84
CA GLU A 177 15.98 -7.65 2.08
C GLU A 177 15.63 -8.44 0.81
N TYR A 178 14.70 -9.40 0.92
CA TYR A 178 14.20 -10.15 -0.24
C TYR A 178 13.67 -9.21 -1.32
N TRP A 179 12.79 -8.27 -0.95
CA TRP A 179 12.24 -7.32 -1.89
C TRP A 179 13.28 -6.31 -2.39
N PHE A 180 14.21 -5.89 -1.55
CA PHE A 180 15.30 -5.00 -1.95
C PHE A 180 16.13 -5.60 -3.09
N ILE A 181 16.57 -6.85 -2.94
CA ILE A 181 17.35 -7.57 -3.96
C ILE A 181 16.54 -7.73 -5.24
N LYS A 182 15.27 -8.14 -5.13
CA LYS A 182 14.39 -8.39 -6.28
C LYS A 182 14.05 -7.11 -7.05
N LEU A 183 13.75 -6.02 -6.35
CA LEU A 183 13.42 -4.74 -6.97
C LEU A 183 14.66 -4.10 -7.61
N SER A 184 15.81 -4.12 -6.91
CA SER A 184 17.04 -3.50 -7.39
C SER A 184 17.56 -4.10 -8.71
N LYS A 185 17.23 -5.36 -9.01
CA LYS A 185 17.55 -6.02 -10.29
C LYS A 185 17.03 -5.26 -11.52
N TYR A 186 15.92 -4.52 -11.38
CA TYR A 186 15.24 -3.85 -12.49
C TYR A 186 15.35 -2.33 -12.46
N THR A 187 16.00 -1.76 -11.45
CA THR A 187 16.18 -0.32 -11.33
C THR A 187 17.44 0.15 -12.03
N ASN A 188 17.39 1.35 -12.61
CA ASN A 188 18.56 2.00 -13.20
C ASN A 188 19.40 2.61 -12.08
N GLN A 189 20.07 1.78 -11.28
CA GLN A 189 20.91 2.28 -10.20
C GLN A 189 22.17 3.01 -10.69
N ASP A 190 22.51 2.92 -11.98
CA ASP A 190 23.59 3.66 -12.64
C ASP A 190 23.41 3.75 -14.16
N ASN A 191 23.06 4.95 -14.63
CA ASN A 191 23.74 5.64 -15.73
C ASN A 191 24.14 7.02 -15.22
#